data_AF-A0A8E2JRX0-F1
#
_entry.id   AF-A0A8E2JRX0-F1
#
_cell.length_a   1.000
_cell.length_b   1.000
_cell.length_c   1.000
_cell.angle_alpha   90.00
_cell.angle_beta   90.00
_cell.angle_gamma   90.00
#
_symmetry.space_group_name_H-M   'P 1'
#
loop_
_entity.id
_entity.type
_entity.pdbx_description
1 polymer ?
#
loop_
_entity_poly.entity_id
_entity_poly.type
_entity_poly.pdbx_seq_one_letter_code
_entity_poly.pdbx_strand_id
1 'polypeptide(L)'
;EREFICAYNDASPCTTGQYTLNVSRKTISDHFGRNKGCTRAIRKWPLFCRKHYQRITYHRALWQARKLELIDDQLDTIERQYPGIIYKIQLKKSEEKRLADFARATAFADHLDSRSLNTPTRKSKSFEAPIQVLQQLNSFLGDQKTKRDCKDTLAILRNMLNNGETKEIPSIEFLPQIP
;
A
#
# COMPACT_ATOMS: atom_id res chain seq x y z
N GLU A 1 10.33 -11.32 28.77
CA GLU A 1 10.80 -11.99 27.53
C GLU A 1 10.51 -11.08 26.33
N ARG A 2 11.24 -11.20 25.21
CA ARG A 2 11.00 -10.40 24.00
C ARG A 2 9.87 -11.06 23.19
N GLU A 3 8.73 -10.39 23.07
CA GLU A 3 7.53 -10.94 22.41
C GLU A 3 7.56 -10.76 20.88
N PHE A 4 8.34 -9.81 20.35
CA PHE A 4 8.49 -9.63 18.90
C PHE A 4 9.86 -9.07 18.48
N ILE A 5 10.18 -9.24 17.19
CA ILE A 5 11.35 -8.66 16.54
C ILE A 5 10.90 -7.49 15.66
N CYS A 6 11.51 -6.33 15.88
CA CYS A 6 11.16 -5.10 15.17
C CYS A 6 11.81 -5.09 13.76
N ALA A 7 11.00 -5.07 12.70
CA ALA A 7 11.43 -5.10 11.29
C ALA A 7 11.87 -3.73 10.73
N TYR A 8 12.26 -2.78 11.59
CA TYR A 8 12.62 -1.42 11.18
C TYR A 8 13.90 -1.40 10.35
N ASN A 9 14.89 -2.17 10.80
CA ASN A 9 16.17 -2.33 10.15
C ASN A 9 16.58 -3.78 10.30
N ASP A 10 16.87 -4.44 9.18
CA ASP A 10 17.31 -5.84 9.18
C ASP A 10 18.81 -5.98 9.50
N ALA A 11 19.58 -4.89 9.34
CA ALA A 11 21.01 -4.86 9.59
C ALA A 11 21.40 -4.70 11.06
N SER A 12 20.49 -4.21 11.93
CA SER A 12 20.79 -4.05 13.35
C SER A 12 19.60 -4.32 14.26
N PRO A 13 19.83 -5.01 15.40
CA PRO A 13 18.76 -5.30 16.34
C PRO A 13 18.20 -4.01 16.93
N CYS A 14 16.89 -3.99 17.13
CA CYS A 14 16.22 -2.85 17.75
C CYS A 14 16.68 -2.66 19.21
N THR A 15 17.18 -1.45 19.51
CA THR A 15 17.71 -1.04 20.82
C THR A 15 16.76 -0.14 21.62
N THR A 16 15.52 0.04 21.15
CA THR A 16 14.58 1.01 21.75
C THR A 16 14.01 0.62 23.12
N GLY A 17 14.21 -0.63 23.55
CA GLY A 17 13.60 -1.21 24.75
C GLY A 17 12.14 -1.66 24.57
N GLN A 18 11.54 -1.47 23.39
CA GLN A 18 10.13 -1.75 23.13
C GLN A 18 9.94 -3.10 22.43
N TYR A 19 9.68 -4.14 23.23
CA TYR A 19 9.72 -5.53 22.79
C TYR A 19 8.44 -6.33 23.06
N THR A 20 7.40 -5.68 23.60
CA THR A 20 6.10 -6.27 23.88
C THR A 20 5.09 -5.97 22.76
N LEU A 21 4.17 -6.87 22.48
CA LEU A 21 3.20 -6.78 21.39
C LEU A 21 2.26 -5.57 21.55
N ASN A 22 1.94 -5.16 22.77
CA ASN A 22 1.09 -3.98 23.05
C ASN A 22 1.68 -2.66 22.49
N VAL A 23 3.01 -2.54 22.41
CA VAL A 23 3.70 -1.38 21.84
C VAL A 23 4.15 -1.60 20.39
N SER A 24 3.83 -2.75 19.80
CA SER A 24 4.11 -3.06 18.40
C SER A 24 3.08 -2.42 17.47
N ARG A 25 3.43 -2.26 16.19
CA ARG A 25 2.58 -1.72 15.13
C ARG A 25 2.74 -2.56 13.88
N LYS A 26 1.61 -3.07 13.34
CA LYS A 26 1.53 -3.58 11.97
C LYS A 26 1.63 -2.39 11.02
N THR A 27 2.60 -2.42 10.12
CA THR A 27 2.97 -1.21 9.37
C THR A 27 2.37 -1.12 7.97
N ILE A 28 2.00 -2.26 7.38
CA ILE A 28 1.50 -2.35 5.98
C ILE A 28 0.21 -3.17 5.85
N SER A 29 -0.39 -3.63 6.95
CA SER A 29 -1.54 -4.53 6.89
C SER A 29 -2.74 -3.94 6.15
N ASP A 30 -2.83 -2.62 6.04
CA ASP A 30 -3.88 -1.93 5.30
C ASP A 30 -3.76 -2.10 3.78
N HIS A 31 -2.56 -2.35 3.25
CA HIS A 31 -2.35 -2.76 1.85
C HIS A 31 -2.75 -4.21 1.58
N PHE A 32 -3.14 -4.97 2.60
CA PHE A 32 -3.68 -6.32 2.46
C PHE A 32 -5.13 -6.39 2.95
N GLY A 33 -5.77 -5.24 3.19
CA GLY A 33 -7.12 -5.16 3.72
C GLY A 33 -7.20 -5.41 5.22
N ARG A 34 -6.51 -4.61 6.04
CA ARG A 34 -6.37 -4.72 7.52
C ARG A 34 -7.59 -5.22 8.32
N ASN A 35 -8.82 -4.89 7.91
CA ASN A 35 -10.06 -5.26 8.59
C ASN A 35 -10.86 -6.36 7.86
N LYS A 36 -10.35 -6.87 6.74
CA LYS A 36 -10.95 -7.93 5.94
C LYS A 36 -10.49 -9.29 6.46
N GLY A 37 -11.35 -10.30 6.30
CA GLY A 37 -11.12 -11.66 6.81
C GLY A 37 -9.76 -12.27 6.41
N CYS A 38 -9.30 -12.00 5.18
CA CYS A 38 -8.02 -12.48 4.68
C CYS A 38 -6.82 -12.09 5.57
N THR A 39 -6.80 -10.88 6.15
CA THR A 39 -5.68 -10.48 7.03
C THR A 39 -5.64 -11.20 8.37
N ARG A 40 -6.75 -11.79 8.83
CA ARG A 40 -6.79 -12.60 10.06
C ARG A 40 -6.08 -13.94 9.88
N ALA A 41 -6.10 -14.50 8.68
CA ALA A 41 -5.49 -15.78 8.37
C ALA A 41 -3.98 -15.67 8.08
N ILE A 42 -3.44 -14.45 7.87
CA ILE A 42 -1.99 -14.21 7.74
C ILE A 42 -1.35 -14.22 9.13
N ARG A 43 -0.43 -15.18 9.35
CA ARG A 43 0.18 -15.42 10.68
C ARG A 43 1.29 -14.43 11.02
N LYS A 44 2.08 -14.04 10.02
CA LYS A 44 3.27 -13.20 10.22
C LYS A 44 3.09 -11.84 9.54
N TRP A 45 3.39 -10.78 10.29
CA TRP A 45 3.36 -9.39 9.84
C TRP A 45 4.67 -8.71 10.23
N PRO A 46 5.21 -7.79 9.41
CA PRO A 46 6.29 -6.92 9.85
C PRO A 46 5.77 -6.01 10.95
N LEU A 47 6.36 -6.16 12.14
CA LEU A 47 6.03 -5.37 13.31
C LEU A 47 7.12 -4.35 13.56
N PHE A 48 6.73 -3.09 13.75
CA PHE A 48 7.65 -2.06 14.22
C PHE A 48 7.33 -1.77 15.68
N CYS A 49 8.36 -1.45 16.48
CA CYS A 49 8.10 -0.83 17.77
C CYS A 49 7.54 0.58 17.59
N ARG A 50 6.85 1.09 18.60
CA ARG A 50 6.23 2.42 18.56
C ARG A 50 7.23 3.53 18.20
N LYS A 51 8.43 3.54 18.78
CA LYS A 51 9.47 4.55 18.52
C LYS A 51 9.96 4.52 17.08
N HIS A 52 10.28 3.34 16.53
CA HIS A 52 10.74 3.23 15.14
C HIS A 52 9.64 3.53 14.13
N TYR A 53 8.40 3.11 14.41
CA TYR A 53 7.26 3.51 13.61
C TYR A 53 7.13 5.03 13.54
N GLN A 54 7.21 5.73 14.68
CA GLN A 54 7.17 7.19 14.71
C GLN A 54 8.32 7.80 13.89
N ARG A 55 9.57 7.38 14.14
CA ARG A 55 10.76 7.89 13.42
C ARG A 55 10.60 7.78 11.91
N ILE A 56 10.27 6.60 11.38
CA ILE A 56 10.18 6.43 9.92
C ILE A 56 9.04 7.24 9.33
N THR A 57 7.89 7.29 10.01
CA THR A 57 6.72 8.01 9.48
C THR A 57 6.88 9.52 9.41
N TYR A 58 7.80 10.11 10.18
CA TYR A 58 8.18 11.53 10.04
C TYR A 58 8.99 11.79 8.77
N HIS A 59 9.75 10.80 8.29
CA HIS A 59 10.46 10.88 7.01
C HIS A 59 9.61 10.31 5.88
N ARG A 60 8.58 11.06 5.48
CA ARG A 60 7.53 10.59 4.55
C ARG A 60 8.09 9.88 3.30
N ALA A 61 9.02 10.48 2.56
CA ALA A 61 9.57 9.87 1.34
C ALA A 61 10.26 8.52 1.61
N LEU A 62 11.14 8.47 2.63
CA LEU A 62 11.80 7.23 3.05
C LEU A 62 10.79 6.17 3.50
N TRP A 63 9.71 6.59 4.16
CA TRP A 63 8.66 5.69 4.58
C TRP A 63 7.90 5.06 3.40
N GLN A 64 7.65 5.82 2.33
CA GLN A 64 6.97 5.27 1.15
C GLN A 64 7.86 4.23 0.44
N ALA A 65 9.16 4.50 0.31
CA ALA A 65 10.10 3.52 -0.24
C ALA A 65 10.15 2.25 0.62
N ARG A 66 10.32 2.39 1.95
CA ARG A 66 10.33 1.23 2.86
C ARG A 66 9.01 0.47 2.87
N LYS A 67 7.86 1.13 2.70
CA LYS A 67 6.58 0.44 2.57
C LYS A 67 6.55 -0.51 1.38
N LEU A 68 7.05 -0.09 0.22
CA LEU A 68 7.09 -0.96 -0.96
C LEU A 68 7.94 -2.21 -0.73
N GLU A 69 9.10 -2.07 -0.08
CA GLU A 69 9.95 -3.21 0.32
C GLU A 69 9.20 -4.17 1.25
N LEU A 70 8.57 -3.62 2.31
CA LEU A 70 7.83 -4.44 3.27
C LEU A 70 6.64 -5.16 2.62
N ILE A 71 5.95 -4.53 1.65
CA ILE A 71 4.86 -5.17 0.90
C ILE A 71 5.42 -6.30 0.03
N ASP A 72 6.56 -6.09 -0.65
CA ASP A 72 7.22 -7.12 -1.44
C ASP A 72 7.60 -8.35 -0.59
N ASP A 73 8.25 -8.13 0.55
CA ASP A 73 8.62 -9.19 1.50
C ASP A 73 7.40 -9.91 2.09
N GLN A 74 6.31 -9.16 2.28
CA GLN A 74 5.05 -9.71 2.79
C GLN A 74 4.38 -10.61 1.75
N LEU A 75 4.47 -10.29 0.46
CA LEU A 75 3.99 -11.18 -0.60
C LEU A 75 4.74 -12.52 -0.57
N ASP A 76 6.07 -12.52 -0.40
CA ASP A 76 6.83 -13.76 -0.26
C ASP A 76 6.50 -14.52 1.04
N THR A 77 6.16 -13.78 2.09
CA THR A 77 5.72 -14.39 3.35
C THR A 77 4.35 -15.05 3.24
N ILE A 78 3.41 -14.43 2.52
CA ILE A 78 2.09 -15.02 2.25
C ILE A 78 2.24 -16.21 1.31
N GLU A 79 3.06 -16.13 0.27
CA GLU A 79 3.35 -17.25 -0.63
C GLU A 79 3.91 -18.47 0.10
N ARG A 80 4.85 -18.26 1.03
CA ARG A 80 5.37 -19.34 1.89
C ARG A 80 4.30 -19.96 2.78
N GLN A 81 3.31 -19.17 3.19
CA GLN A 81 2.21 -19.65 4.03
C GLN A 81 1.10 -20.34 3.20
N TYR A 82 0.83 -19.84 2.01
CA TYR A 82 -0.19 -20.29 1.07
C TYR A 82 0.42 -20.35 -0.34
N PRO A 83 1.09 -21.45 -0.72
CA PRO A 83 1.72 -21.58 -2.02
C PRO A 83 0.72 -21.47 -3.16
N GLY A 84 1.05 -20.72 -4.21
CA GLY A 84 0.19 -20.52 -5.38
C GLY A 84 -1.03 -19.64 -5.13
N ILE A 85 -1.06 -18.90 -4.02
CA ILE A 85 -2.18 -18.01 -3.71
C ILE A 85 -2.35 -16.92 -4.76
N ILE A 86 -3.61 -16.66 -5.10
CA ILE A 86 -4.01 -15.59 -6.01
C ILE A 86 -4.56 -14.40 -5.23
N TYR A 87 -4.52 -13.24 -5.87
CA TYR A 87 -4.83 -11.95 -5.27
C TYR A 87 -5.90 -11.24 -6.08
N LYS A 88 -6.68 -10.41 -5.39
CA LYS A 88 -7.38 -9.29 -5.97
C LYS A 88 -6.59 -8.02 -5.74
N ILE A 89 -6.14 -7.37 -6.81
CA ILE A 89 -5.52 -6.04 -6.74
C ILE A 89 -6.61 -5.01 -6.97
N GLN A 90 -6.81 -4.12 -6.01
CA GLN A 90 -7.85 -3.09 -6.11
C GLN A 90 -7.44 -1.80 -5.41
N LEU A 91 -8.04 -0.70 -5.82
CA LEU A 91 -7.96 0.55 -5.07
C LEU A 91 -8.92 0.49 -3.87
N LYS A 92 -8.65 1.27 -2.82
CA LYS A 92 -9.66 1.49 -1.77
C LYS A 92 -10.84 2.26 -2.37
N LYS A 93 -12.03 2.00 -1.84
CA LYS A 93 -13.30 2.60 -2.32
C LYS A 93 -13.25 4.12 -2.52
N SER A 94 -12.46 4.84 -1.72
CA SER A 94 -12.27 6.29 -1.87
C SER A 94 -11.56 6.66 -3.18
N GLU A 95 -10.49 5.96 -3.55
CA GLU A 95 -9.76 6.18 -4.80
C GLU A 95 -10.54 5.64 -6.00
N GLU A 96 -11.24 4.50 -5.85
CA GLU A 96 -12.15 3.97 -6.89
C GLU A 96 -13.24 5.00 -7.22
N LYS A 97 -13.87 5.59 -6.20
CA LYS A 97 -14.88 6.63 -6.37
C LYS A 97 -14.29 7.87 -7.07
N ARG A 98 -13.11 8.35 -6.66
CA ARG A 98 -12.44 9.50 -7.29
C ARG A 98 -12.17 9.26 -8.77
N LEU A 99 -11.68 8.07 -9.12
CA LEU A 99 -11.41 7.68 -10.50
C LEU A 99 -12.71 7.60 -11.33
N ALA A 100 -13.79 7.05 -10.77
CA ALA A 100 -15.09 6.97 -11.43
C ALA A 100 -15.76 8.35 -11.60
N ASP A 101 -15.68 9.22 -10.59
CA ASP A 101 -16.18 10.60 -10.65
C ASP A 101 -15.46 11.40 -11.74
N PHE A 102 -14.13 11.24 -11.84
CA PHE A 102 -13.34 11.84 -12.92
C PHE A 102 -13.75 11.32 -14.29
N ALA A 103 -13.87 10.00 -14.46
CA ALA A 103 -14.29 9.39 -15.73
C ALA A 103 -15.66 9.90 -16.20
N ARG A 104 -16.62 10.04 -15.27
CA ARG A 104 -17.93 10.64 -15.56
C ARG A 104 -17.80 12.10 -15.98
N ALA A 105 -17.05 12.91 -15.24
CA ALA A 105 -16.84 14.31 -15.57
C ALA A 105 -16.22 14.49 -16.98
N THR A 106 -15.23 13.67 -17.33
CA THR A 106 -14.60 13.72 -18.67
C THR A 106 -15.51 13.24 -19.80
N ALA A 107 -16.45 12.34 -19.53
CA ALA A 107 -17.40 11.86 -20.56
C ALA A 107 -18.45 12.92 -20.94
N PHE A 108 -18.76 13.86 -20.03
CA PHE A 108 -19.72 14.94 -20.26
C PHE A 108 -19.06 16.29 -20.59
N ALA A 109 -17.75 16.43 -20.40
CA ALA A 109 -17.02 17.65 -20.70
C ALA A 109 -16.56 17.65 -22.15
N ASP A 110 -17.34 18.31 -23.00
CA ASP A 110 -16.94 18.63 -24.38
C ASP A 110 -15.76 19.63 -24.30
N HIS A 111 -14.53 19.12 -24.42
CA HIS A 111 -13.29 19.88 -24.62
C HIS A 111 -12.84 20.94 -23.59
N LEU A 112 -13.42 21.03 -22.38
CA LEU A 112 -12.92 21.94 -21.34
C LEU A 112 -11.85 21.30 -20.43
N ASP A 113 -10.66 21.93 -20.44
CA ASP A 113 -9.42 21.70 -19.71
C ASP A 113 -9.43 20.58 -18.63
N SER A 114 -9.14 19.34 -19.05
CA SER A 114 -9.02 18.16 -18.18
C SER A 114 -7.98 18.35 -17.05
N ARG A 115 -7.07 19.32 -17.15
CA ARG A 115 -6.13 19.67 -16.07
C ARG A 115 -6.83 20.20 -14.83
N SER A 116 -7.95 20.90 -14.95
CA SER A 116 -8.67 21.45 -13.79
C SER A 116 -9.27 20.33 -12.92
N LEU A 117 -9.76 19.26 -13.54
CA LEU A 117 -10.33 18.08 -12.88
C LEU A 117 -9.29 17.19 -12.16
N ASN A 118 -8.02 17.32 -12.52
CA ASN A 118 -6.91 16.59 -11.89
C ASN A 118 -6.47 17.18 -10.55
N THR A 119 -7.03 18.32 -10.15
CA THR A 119 -6.66 18.99 -8.90
C THR A 119 -7.30 18.25 -7.72
N PRO A 120 -6.52 17.82 -6.70
CA PRO A 120 -7.10 17.27 -5.48
C PRO A 120 -8.14 18.24 -4.91
N THR A 121 -9.34 17.74 -4.62
CA THR A 121 -10.40 18.55 -4.02
C THR A 121 -9.89 19.10 -2.68
N ARG A 122 -9.82 20.43 -2.57
CA ARG A 122 -9.27 21.10 -1.38
C ARG A 122 -10.01 20.62 -0.12
N LYS A 123 -9.24 20.16 0.88
CA LYS A 123 -9.60 19.69 2.24
C LYS A 123 -9.80 18.18 2.46
N SER A 124 -9.18 17.30 1.68
CA SER A 124 -9.05 15.89 2.11
C SER A 124 -8.15 15.77 3.35
N LYS A 125 -8.61 15.02 4.37
CA LYS A 125 -7.80 14.71 5.57
C LYS A 125 -6.71 13.67 5.28
N SER A 126 -6.83 12.92 4.18
CA SER A 126 -5.92 11.85 3.78
C SER A 126 -5.23 12.17 2.46
N PHE A 127 -4.06 11.55 2.23
CA PHE A 127 -3.40 11.62 0.93
C PHE A 127 -4.32 11.06 -0.16
N GLU A 128 -4.35 11.76 -1.29
CA GLU A 128 -5.11 11.45 -2.49
C GLU A 128 -4.12 11.38 -3.64
N ALA A 129 -4.00 10.23 -4.30
CA ALA A 129 -3.07 10.09 -5.42
C ALA A 129 -3.56 10.94 -6.62
N PRO A 130 -2.65 11.42 -7.48
CA PRO A 130 -3.01 12.04 -8.74
C PRO A 130 -3.86 11.08 -9.59
N ILE A 131 -4.86 11.61 -10.30
CA ILE A 131 -5.78 10.79 -11.10
C ILE A 131 -5.04 10.02 -12.19
N GLN A 132 -4.00 10.60 -12.79
CA GLN A 132 -3.19 9.94 -13.82
C GLN A 132 -2.49 8.69 -13.29
N VAL A 133 -2.01 8.75 -12.04
CA VAL A 133 -1.41 7.59 -11.36
C VAL A 133 -2.47 6.51 -11.17
N LEU A 134 -3.69 6.87 -10.75
CA LEU A 134 -4.79 5.91 -10.62
C LEU A 134 -5.21 5.30 -11.97
N GLN A 135 -5.28 6.10 -13.03
CA GLN A 135 -5.59 5.64 -14.39
C GLN A 135 -4.54 4.64 -14.89
N GLN A 136 -3.26 4.93 -14.68
CA GLN A 136 -2.17 4.04 -15.08
C GLN A 136 -2.17 2.73 -14.29
N LEU A 137 -2.56 2.76 -13.01
CA LEU A 137 -2.70 1.55 -12.20
C LEU A 137 -3.91 0.69 -12.63
N ASN A 138 -4.90 1.26 -13.32
CA ASN A 138 -6.15 0.57 -13.66
C ASN A 138 -5.92 -0.74 -14.44
N SER A 139 -4.89 -0.80 -15.30
CA SER A 139 -4.55 -2.01 -16.06
C SER A 139 -4.01 -3.16 -15.20
N PHE A 140 -3.54 -2.86 -13.99
CA PHE A 140 -2.99 -3.84 -13.05
C PHE A 140 -4.04 -4.34 -12.05
N LEU A 141 -5.18 -3.66 -11.93
CA LEU A 141 -6.26 -4.04 -11.03
C LEU A 141 -7.00 -5.30 -11.53
N GLY A 142 -7.78 -5.91 -10.64
CA GLY A 142 -8.65 -7.05 -10.93
C GLY A 142 -8.36 -8.27 -10.05
N ASP A 143 -9.11 -9.33 -10.33
CA ASP A 143 -9.00 -10.64 -9.68
C ASP A 143 -7.98 -11.55 -10.38
N GLN A 144 -7.76 -12.76 -9.82
CA GLN A 144 -6.88 -13.80 -10.37
C GLN A 144 -5.43 -13.36 -10.60
N LYS A 145 -4.93 -12.40 -9.81
CA LYS A 145 -3.56 -11.91 -9.90
C LYS A 145 -2.62 -12.84 -9.15
N THR A 146 -1.51 -13.21 -9.76
CA THR A 146 -0.46 -14.00 -9.12
C THR A 146 0.42 -13.11 -8.25
N LYS A 147 1.29 -13.74 -7.44
CA LYS A 147 2.37 -13.01 -6.74
C LYS A 147 3.21 -12.16 -7.70
N ARG A 148 3.49 -12.68 -8.91
CA ARG A 148 4.28 -11.96 -9.92
C ARG A 148 3.57 -10.68 -10.35
N ASP A 149 2.27 -10.75 -10.63
CA ASP A 149 1.48 -9.56 -11.00
C ASP A 149 1.49 -8.49 -9.88
N CYS A 150 1.42 -8.94 -8.62
CA CYS A 150 1.56 -8.04 -7.47
C CYS A 150 2.94 -7.36 -7.44
N LYS A 151 4.03 -8.11 -7.63
CA LYS A 151 5.39 -7.56 -7.65
C LYS A 151 5.63 -6.63 -8.84
N ASP A 152 5.08 -6.95 -10.01
CA ASP A 152 5.13 -6.09 -11.19
C ASP A 152 4.41 -4.76 -10.93
N THR A 153 3.25 -4.81 -10.26
CA THR A 153 2.52 -3.61 -9.80
C THR A 153 3.36 -2.78 -8.82
N LEU A 154 4.06 -3.42 -7.87
CA LEU A 154 4.98 -2.73 -6.95
C LEU A 154 6.16 -2.08 -7.68
N ALA A 155 6.68 -2.70 -8.75
CA ALA A 155 7.75 -2.12 -9.56
C ALA A 155 7.29 -0.84 -10.27
N ILE A 156 6.06 -0.84 -10.82
CA ILE A 156 5.47 0.37 -11.40
C ILE A 156 5.28 1.47 -10.36
N LEU A 157 4.76 1.13 -9.17
CA LEU A 157 4.62 2.08 -8.06
C LEU A 157 5.96 2.66 -7.60
N ARG A 158 7.02 1.85 -7.59
CA ARG A 158 8.39 2.30 -7.28
C ARG A 158 8.87 3.32 -8.31
N ASN A 159 8.65 3.05 -9.60
CA ASN A 159 9.01 3.98 -10.66
C ASN A 159 8.24 5.30 -10.54
N MET A 160 6.92 5.25 -10.30
CA MET A 160 6.09 6.45 -10.09
C MET A 160 6.57 7.30 -8.90
N LEU A 161 6.97 6.67 -7.79
CA LEU A 161 7.56 7.40 -6.64
C LEU A 161 8.90 8.03 -6.99
N ASN A 162 9.79 7.29 -7.66
CA ASN A 162 11.13 7.76 -8.03
C ASN A 162 11.08 8.90 -9.05
N ASN A 163 10.13 8.84 -9.99
CA ASN A 163 9.90 9.88 -11.00
C ASN A 163 9.15 11.10 -10.44
N GLY A 164 8.67 11.04 -9.19
CA GLY A 164 7.89 12.11 -8.58
C GLY A 164 6.45 12.24 -9.11
N GLU A 165 5.95 11.23 -9.82
CA GLU A 165 4.57 11.17 -10.32
C GLU A 165 3.56 11.08 -9.17
N THR A 166 3.94 10.46 -8.06
CA THR A 166 3.19 10.47 -6.80
C THR A 166 4.12 10.71 -5.61
N LYS A 167 3.59 11.31 -4.54
CA LYS A 167 4.33 11.53 -3.29
C LYS A 167 4.21 10.37 -2.31
N GLU A 168 3.12 9.61 -2.40
CA GLU A 168 2.85 8.45 -1.55
C GLU A 168 2.30 7.30 -2.38
N ILE A 169 2.45 6.07 -1.86
CA ILE A 169 1.80 4.91 -2.45
C ILE A 169 0.29 5.19 -2.44
N PRO A 170 -0.40 5.11 -3.59
CA PRO A 170 -1.86 5.22 -3.63
C PRO A 170 -2.51 4.23 -2.67
N SER A 171 -3.76 4.47 -2.29
CA SER A 171 -4.50 3.54 -1.45
C SER A 171 -4.88 2.29 -2.23
N ILE A 172 -3.90 1.45 -2.56
CA ILE A 172 -4.01 0.17 -3.25
C ILE A 172 -3.96 -0.99 -2.25
N GLU A 173 -4.70 -2.05 -2.53
CA GLU A 173 -4.78 -3.27 -1.75
C GLU A 173 -4.44 -4.49 -2.61
N PHE A 174 -3.59 -5.36 -2.09
CA PHE A 174 -3.24 -6.68 -2.61
C PHE A 174 -3.95 -7.71 -1.72
N LEU A 175 -5.18 -8.07 -2.06
CA LEU A 175 -6.02 -8.92 -1.20
C LEU A 175 -5.80 -10.39 -1.54
N PRO A 176 -5.14 -11.18 -0.67
CA PRO A 176 -4.99 -12.61 -0.93
C PRO A 176 -6.36 -13.30 -0.83
N GLN A 177 -6.67 -14.12 -1.82
CA GLN A 177 -7.85 -14.97 -1.85
C GLN A 177 -7.55 -16.27 -1.11
N ILE A 178 -7.58 -16.17 0.23
CA ILE A 178 -7.27 -17.29 1.12
C ILE A 178 -8.45 -18.29 1.07
N PRO A 179 -8.19 -19.60 0.92
CA PRO A 179 -9.21 -20.65 0.96
C PRO A 179 -10.00 -20.71 2.28
#